data_AF-A0A392LZE1-F1
#
_entry.id   AF-A0A392LZE1-F1
#
_cell.length_a   1.000
_cell.length_b   1.000
_cell.length_c   1.000
_cell.angle_alpha   90.00
_cell.angle_beta   90.00
_cell.angle_gamma   90.00
#
_symmetry.space_group_name_H-M   'P 1'
#
loop_
_entity.id
_entity.type
_entity.pdbx_description
1 polymer ?
#
loop_
_entity_poly.entity_id
_entity_poly.type
_entity_poly.pdbx_seq_one_letter_code
_entity_poly.pdbx_strand_id
1 'polypeptide(L)'
;MCAQMYYRGKMFGFVHLYNGQEAVSTGFIKLLKKEDSVVSTYRDHVHALSKGVPARAVMSELFGKATGCCRGQGGSMHMFSKEHNLIGGFAFIGEGIPIATGAAFSSKYRRE
;
A
#
# COMPACT_ATOMS: atom_id res chain seq x y z
N MET A 1 -14.74 -11.96 1.30
CA MET A 1 -15.32 -10.66 1.70
C MET A 1 -14.99 -9.51 0.74
N CYS A 2 -13.72 -9.09 0.55
CA CYS A 2 -13.40 -7.93 -0.33
C CYS A 2 -13.91 -8.10 -1.77
N ALA A 3 -13.63 -9.26 -2.39
CA ALA A 3 -14.15 -9.59 -3.73
C ALA A 3 -15.68 -9.42 -3.83
N GLN A 4 -16.41 -9.96 -2.86
CA GLN A 4 -17.88 -9.87 -2.83
C GLN A 4 -18.37 -8.42 -2.67
N MET A 5 -17.69 -7.61 -1.86
CA MET A 5 -18.07 -6.20 -1.67
C MET A 5 -17.75 -5.34 -2.89
N TYR A 6 -16.67 -5.67 -3.61
CA TYR A 6 -16.36 -5.08 -4.91
C TYR A 6 -17.45 -5.39 -5.95
N TYR A 7 -17.86 -6.66 -6.09
CA TYR A 7 -18.95 -7.04 -7.00
C TYR A 7 -20.30 -6.39 -6.63
N ARG A 8 -20.48 -5.99 -5.37
CA ARG A 8 -21.66 -5.25 -4.91
C ARG A 8 -21.53 -3.72 -5.05
N GLY A 9 -20.47 -3.23 -5.69
CA GLY A 9 -20.22 -1.80 -5.89
C GLY A 9 -19.98 -1.04 -4.59
N LYS A 10 -19.48 -1.70 -3.54
CA LYS A 10 -19.24 -1.08 -2.22
C LYS A 10 -17.79 -0.67 -2.00
N MET A 11 -16.86 -1.12 -2.85
CA MET A 11 -15.45 -0.75 -2.77
C MET A 11 -15.08 0.18 -3.92
N PHE A 12 -14.18 1.13 -3.64
CA PHE A 12 -13.75 2.14 -4.59
C PHE A 12 -12.38 1.82 -5.20
N GLY A 13 -12.25 2.10 -6.51
CA GLY A 13 -11.12 1.70 -7.33
C GLY A 13 -11.16 0.23 -7.77
N PHE A 14 -10.33 -0.13 -8.74
CA PHE A 14 -10.21 -1.51 -9.19
C PHE A 14 -9.58 -2.38 -8.10
N VAL A 15 -10.32 -3.39 -7.65
CA VAL A 15 -9.85 -4.28 -6.57
C VAL A 15 -8.92 -5.37 -7.10
N HIS A 16 -7.65 -5.26 -6.73
CA HIS A 16 -6.63 -6.23 -7.06
C HIS A 16 -6.26 -7.05 -5.82
N LEU A 17 -6.76 -8.28 -5.78
CA LEU A 17 -6.50 -9.20 -4.68
C LEU A 17 -5.04 -9.71 -4.74
N TYR A 18 -4.51 -10.08 -3.58
CA TYR A 18 -3.14 -10.57 -3.43
C TYR A 18 -3.06 -12.06 -3.12
N ASN A 19 -4.11 -12.81 -3.47
CA ASN A 19 -4.23 -14.22 -3.20
C ASN A 19 -3.12 -15.02 -3.89
N GLY A 20 -2.42 -15.86 -3.14
CA GLY A 20 -1.30 -16.69 -3.61
C GLY A 20 0.06 -15.97 -3.68
N GLN A 21 0.14 -14.69 -3.25
CA GLN A 21 1.38 -13.90 -3.23
C GLN A 21 1.71 -13.37 -1.83
N GLU A 22 0.94 -13.72 -0.81
CA GLU A 22 0.99 -13.17 0.55
C GLU A 22 2.37 -13.30 1.18
N ALA A 23 3.04 -14.43 0.91
CA ALA A 23 4.39 -14.74 1.37
C ALA A 23 5.44 -13.75 0.86
N VAL A 24 5.26 -13.16 -0.32
CA VAL A 24 6.20 -12.18 -0.89
C VAL A 24 6.21 -10.95 -0.01
N SER A 25 5.07 -10.27 0.12
CA SER A 25 4.95 -9.04 0.92
C SER A 25 5.36 -9.25 2.38
N THR A 26 4.83 -10.28 3.03
CA THR A 26 5.12 -10.56 4.45
C THR A 26 6.58 -10.94 4.65
N GLY A 27 7.16 -11.70 3.72
CA GLY A 27 8.52 -12.20 3.80
C GLY A 27 9.55 -11.08 3.76
N PHE A 28 9.54 -10.25 2.71
CA PHE A 28 10.55 -9.20 2.60
C PHE A 28 10.34 -8.09 3.62
N ILE A 29 9.09 -7.69 3.90
CA ILE A 29 8.81 -6.58 4.82
C ILE A 29 9.24 -6.91 6.25
N LYS A 30 9.13 -8.19 6.67
CA LYS A 30 9.59 -8.62 8.00
C LYS A 30 11.11 -8.51 8.18
N LEU A 31 11.87 -8.50 7.08
CA LEU A 31 13.33 -8.35 7.11
C LEU A 31 13.78 -6.88 7.07
N LEU A 32 12.86 -5.96 6.78
CA LEU A 32 13.15 -4.53 6.76
C LEU A 32 13.19 -3.94 8.17
N LYS A 33 13.97 -2.87 8.33
CA LYS A 33 13.89 -2.00 9.50
C LYS A 33 12.62 -1.15 9.42
N LYS A 34 12.25 -0.53 10.55
CA LYS A 34 11.04 0.30 10.62
C LYS A 34 11.16 1.54 9.71
N GLU A 35 12.37 2.06 9.60
CA GLU A 35 12.75 3.26 8.84
C GLU A 35 12.74 3.00 7.33
N ASP A 36 12.92 1.75 6.91
CA ASP A 36 12.97 1.38 5.50
C ASP A 36 11.62 1.65 4.83
N SER A 37 11.67 2.38 3.72
CA SER A 37 10.50 2.73 2.94
C SER A 37 10.09 1.61 1.98
N VAL A 38 8.78 1.42 1.83
CA VAL A 38 8.20 0.47 0.88
C VAL A 38 7.39 1.19 -0.18
N VAL A 39 7.70 0.89 -1.44
CA VAL A 39 6.89 1.23 -2.60
C VAL A 39 6.26 -0.07 -3.11
N SER A 40 4.97 -0.03 -3.42
CA SER A 40 4.22 -1.18 -3.92
C SER A 40 3.57 -0.90 -5.27
N THR A 41 2.98 -1.94 -5.85
CA THR A 41 2.17 -1.85 -7.06
C THR A 41 0.70 -1.62 -6.70
N TYR A 42 -0.21 -1.73 -7.67
CA TYR A 42 -1.66 -1.71 -7.47
C TYR A 42 -2.22 -2.83 -6.57
N ARG A 43 -1.36 -3.73 -6.07
CA ARG A 43 -1.68 -4.83 -5.15
C ARG A 43 -1.16 -4.54 -3.73
N ASP A 44 -1.35 -3.32 -3.28
CA ASP A 44 -0.69 -2.75 -2.10
C ASP A 44 -1.33 -3.11 -0.74
N HIS A 45 -2.53 -3.69 -0.69
CA HIS A 45 -3.25 -3.89 0.59
C HIS A 45 -2.43 -4.72 1.58
N VAL A 46 -1.85 -5.82 1.10
CA VAL A 46 -1.08 -6.72 1.94
C VAL A 46 0.28 -6.11 2.28
N HIS A 47 0.82 -5.24 1.41
CA HIS A 47 2.04 -4.48 1.70
C HIS A 47 1.78 -3.44 2.81
N ALA A 48 0.63 -2.76 2.76
CA ALA A 48 0.20 -1.83 3.80
C ALA A 48 0.00 -2.55 5.14
N LEU A 49 -0.71 -3.68 5.14
CA LEU A 49 -0.88 -4.51 6.33
C LEU A 49 0.46 -5.00 6.89
N SER A 50 1.36 -5.46 6.01
CA SER A 50 2.68 -5.97 6.39
C SER A 50 3.59 -4.88 6.96
N LYS A 51 3.49 -3.63 6.47
CA LYS A 51 4.18 -2.47 7.06
C LYS A 51 3.53 -1.94 8.34
N GLY A 52 2.43 -2.54 8.78
CA GLY A 52 1.79 -2.24 10.06
C GLY A 52 0.60 -1.28 9.98
N VAL A 53 0.18 -0.85 8.78
CA VAL A 53 -1.01 0.00 8.63
C VAL A 53 -2.22 -0.76 9.21
N PRO A 54 -2.98 -0.16 10.14
CA PRO A 54 -4.07 -0.87 10.80
C PRO A 54 -5.10 -1.41 9.79
N ALA A 55 -5.50 -2.67 9.94
CA ALA A 55 -6.46 -3.29 9.04
C ALA A 55 -7.78 -2.51 8.92
N ARG A 56 -8.21 -1.84 10.01
CA ARG A 56 -9.38 -0.95 9.98
C ARG A 56 -9.20 0.25 9.05
N ALA A 57 -8.01 0.84 8.99
CA ALA A 57 -7.70 1.95 8.10
C ALA A 57 -7.64 1.47 6.64
N VAL A 58 -6.99 0.32 6.37
CA VAL A 58 -6.97 -0.32 5.05
C VAL A 58 -8.39 -0.59 4.55
N MET A 59 -9.23 -1.23 5.37
CA MET A 59 -10.62 -1.48 5.01
C MET A 59 -11.40 -0.17 4.83
N SER A 60 -11.19 0.83 5.68
CA SER A 60 -11.85 2.14 5.53
C SER A 60 -11.49 2.79 4.19
N GLU A 61 -10.24 2.68 3.76
CA GLU A 61 -9.78 3.17 2.46
C GLU A 61 -10.46 2.44 1.30
N LEU A 62 -10.53 1.10 1.35
CA LEU A 62 -11.22 0.30 0.33
C LEU A 62 -12.70 0.68 0.16
N PHE A 63 -13.36 1.10 1.24
CA PHE A 63 -14.75 1.54 1.24
C PHE A 63 -14.92 3.05 1.01
N GLY A 64 -13.85 3.79 0.68
CA GLY A 64 -13.92 5.23 0.40
C GLY A 64 -14.26 6.09 1.62
N LYS A 65 -13.94 5.65 2.84
CA LYS A 65 -14.25 6.37 4.08
C LYS A 65 -13.15 7.36 4.43
N ALA A 66 -13.54 8.49 5.03
CA ALA A 66 -12.60 9.50 5.54
C ALA A 66 -11.61 8.98 6.60
N THR A 67 -11.93 7.85 7.26
CA THR A 67 -11.05 7.16 8.22
C THR A 67 -10.03 6.22 7.56
N GLY A 68 -9.97 6.19 6.22
CA GLY A 68 -8.94 5.46 5.47
C GLY A 68 -7.56 6.08 5.62
N CYS A 69 -6.51 5.29 5.35
CA CYS A 69 -5.12 5.78 5.42
C CYS A 69 -4.84 6.95 4.48
N CYS A 70 -5.62 7.10 3.41
CA CYS A 70 -5.59 8.20 2.46
C CYS A 70 -6.92 8.96 2.42
N ARG A 71 -7.71 8.88 3.50
CA ARG A 71 -9.02 9.55 3.65
C ARG A 71 -10.04 9.13 2.59
N GLY A 72 -9.94 7.91 2.07
CA GLY A 72 -10.88 7.35 1.09
C GLY A 72 -10.65 7.81 -0.34
N GLN A 73 -9.57 8.54 -0.62
CA GLN A 73 -9.24 9.07 -1.94
C GLN A 73 -8.43 8.08 -2.79
N GLY A 74 -7.68 7.20 -2.16
CA GLY A 74 -6.81 6.25 -2.83
C GLY A 74 -7.53 4.96 -3.23
N GLY A 75 -8.47 4.52 -2.41
CA GLY A 75 -9.18 3.26 -2.65
C GLY A 75 -8.24 2.06 -2.74
N SER A 76 -8.52 1.15 -3.67
CA SER A 76 -7.84 -0.14 -3.74
C SER A 76 -6.45 -0.16 -4.40
N MET A 77 -5.94 0.92 -4.98
CA MET A 77 -4.64 0.87 -5.69
C MET A 77 -3.63 1.88 -5.18
N HIS A 78 -4.00 2.68 -4.18
CA HIS A 78 -3.30 3.89 -3.76
C HIS A 78 -3.32 4.04 -2.23
N MET A 79 -2.66 3.12 -1.54
CA MET A 79 -2.50 3.14 -0.09
C MET A 79 -1.14 3.72 0.28
N PHE A 80 -1.18 4.86 0.97
CA PHE A 80 -0.02 5.60 1.45
C PHE A 80 -0.06 5.70 2.97
N SER A 81 1.10 5.64 3.63
CA SER A 81 1.18 5.91 5.05
C SER A 81 2.57 6.40 5.44
N LYS A 82 2.68 7.70 5.74
CA LYS A 82 3.92 8.31 6.22
C LYS A 82 4.39 7.70 7.54
N GLU A 83 3.47 7.42 8.46
CA GLU A 83 3.77 6.81 9.77
C GLU A 83 4.44 5.44 9.64
N HIS A 84 4.07 4.68 8.61
CA HIS A 84 4.55 3.32 8.38
C HIS A 84 5.61 3.24 7.27
N ASN A 85 6.15 4.38 6.82
CA ASN A 85 7.08 4.45 5.68
C ASN A 85 6.58 3.68 4.44
N LEU A 86 5.28 3.76 4.18
CA LEU A 86 4.66 3.22 2.97
C LEU A 86 4.46 4.38 1.98
N ILE A 87 5.33 4.41 0.97
CA ILE A 87 5.39 5.46 -0.06
C ILE A 87 4.30 5.30 -1.12
N GLY A 88 3.56 4.18 -1.12
CA GLY A 88 2.33 4.07 -1.91
C GLY A 88 2.17 2.77 -2.67
N GLY A 89 0.93 2.52 -3.09
CA GLY A 89 0.61 1.72 -4.26
C GLY A 89 0.43 2.59 -5.50
N PHE A 90 0.95 2.10 -6.63
CA PHE A 90 0.89 2.78 -7.91
C PHE A 90 0.12 1.95 -8.93
N ALA A 91 -0.84 2.59 -9.60
CA ALA A 91 -1.74 1.93 -10.54
C ALA A 91 -1.06 1.63 -11.88
N PHE A 92 -0.14 2.51 -12.32
CA PHE A 92 0.56 2.32 -13.57
C PHE A 92 1.76 1.41 -13.42
N ILE A 93 1.92 0.50 -14.39
CA ILE A 93 3.01 -0.46 -14.39
C ILE A 93 4.33 0.30 -14.54
N GLY A 94 5.25 0.06 -13.61
CA GLY A 94 6.57 0.68 -13.58
C GLY A 94 6.64 2.07 -12.93
N GLU A 95 5.50 2.69 -12.60
CA GLU A 95 5.44 4.03 -11.99
C GLU A 95 6.19 4.10 -10.64
N GLY A 96 6.08 3.06 -9.82
CA GLY A 96 6.75 3.01 -8.52
C GLY A 96 8.29 2.90 -8.60
N ILE A 97 8.86 2.50 -9.74
CA ILE A 97 10.31 2.28 -9.89
C ILE A 97 11.11 3.60 -9.77
N PRO A 98 10.82 4.67 -10.54
CA PRO A 98 11.50 5.95 -10.37
C PRO A 98 11.22 6.58 -9.01
N ILE A 99 10.01 6.37 -8.44
CA ILE A 99 9.68 6.86 -7.10
C ILE A 99 10.55 6.20 -6.02
N ALA A 100 10.69 4.87 -6.06
CA ALA A 100 11.54 4.12 -5.14
C ALA A 100 13.02 4.54 -5.27
N THR A 101 13.50 4.71 -6.50
CA THR A 101 14.88 5.17 -6.78
C THR A 101 15.12 6.57 -6.22
N GLY A 102 14.17 7.49 -6.42
CA GLY A 102 14.26 8.85 -5.88
C GLY A 102 14.23 8.89 -4.34
N ALA A 103 13.37 8.08 -3.72
CA ALA A 103 13.31 7.94 -2.27
C ALA A 103 14.64 7.40 -1.70
N ALA A 104 15.19 6.35 -2.31
CA ALA A 104 16.48 5.78 -1.92
C ALA A 104 17.63 6.79 -2.08
N PHE A 105 17.64 7.56 -3.18
CA PHE A 105 18.63 8.61 -3.39
C PHE A 105 18.51 9.71 -2.33
N SER A 106 17.30 10.14 -2.00
CA SER A 106 17.05 11.13 -0.94
C SER A 106 17.55 10.63 0.43
N SER A 107 17.26 9.38 0.79
CA SER A 107 17.75 8.75 2.03
C SER A 107 19.27 8.82 2.10
N LYS A 108 19.95 8.38 1.03
CA LYS A 108 21.42 8.41 0.93
C LYS A 108 21.97 9.84 1.02
N TYR A 109 21.36 10.79 0.33
CA TYR A 109 21.80 12.19 0.30
C TYR A 109 21.68 12.85 1.68
N ARG A 110 20.60 12.54 2.41
CA ARG A 110 20.33 13.06 3.75
C ARG A 110 21.02 12.29 4.88
N ARG A 111 21.61 11.12 4.57
CA ARG A 111 22.20 10.17 5.52
C ARG A 111 21.16 9.62 6.52
N GLU A 112 19.97 9.35 6.00
CA GLU A 112 18.84 8.69 6.67
C GLU A 112 18.81 7.20 6.29
#